data_AF-A0A7H8PJP6-F1
#
_entry.id   AF-A0A7H8PJP6-F1
#
_cell.length_a   1.000
_cell.length_b   1.000
_cell.length_c   1.000
_cell.angle_alpha   90.00
_cell.angle_beta   90.00
_cell.angle_gamma   90.00
#
_symmetry.space_group_name_H-M   'P 1'
#
loop_
_entity.id
_entity.type
_entity.pdbx_description
1 polymer ?
#
loop_
_entity_poly.entity_id
_entity_poly.type
_entity_poly.pdbx_seq_one_letter_code
_entity_poly.pdbx_strand_id
1 'polypeptide(L)'
;MSKKKAPPRKGRLPKAVSEKRRKDGKRMFINGLSYADIAEILDTHIDTVKNWSKLDNWEEAKKMHTISISEMRAEILNTLHSLKNGEKPKVSADAIRKIVAAFQELNDKRKNAAYAIENFDTLLDAFISKASEAKSQRERLHILDMMKYTANVAQEVVNKLYIDSIK
;
A
#
# COMPACT_ATOMS: atom_id res chain seq x y z
N MET A 1 -16.67 -3.73 51.63
CA MET A 1 -16.53 -4.91 50.75
C MET A 1 -15.82 -4.52 49.46
N SER A 2 -14.51 -4.78 49.36
CA SER A 2 -13.70 -4.42 48.19
C SER A 2 -13.80 -5.52 47.13
N LYS A 3 -14.29 -5.18 45.92
CA LYS A 3 -14.38 -6.10 44.79
C LYS A 3 -12.97 -6.45 44.31
N LYS A 4 -12.50 -7.66 44.62
CA LYS A 4 -11.27 -8.24 44.02
C LYS A 4 -11.43 -8.28 42.50
N LYS A 5 -10.62 -7.49 41.78
CA LYS A 5 -10.48 -7.58 40.33
C LYS A 5 -9.88 -8.94 39.98
N ALA A 6 -10.58 -9.68 39.12
CA ALA A 6 -10.13 -10.98 38.60
C ALA A 6 -8.81 -10.82 37.81
N PRO A 7 -7.91 -11.82 37.84
CA PRO A 7 -6.63 -11.74 37.15
C PRO A 7 -6.84 -11.70 35.63
N PRO A 8 -5.95 -11.01 34.88
CA PRO A 8 -6.07 -10.90 33.44
C PRO A 8 -5.86 -12.26 32.79
N ARG A 9 -6.81 -12.67 31.93
CA ARG A 9 -6.69 -13.88 31.10
C ARG A 9 -5.44 -13.76 30.21
N LYS A 10 -4.46 -14.65 30.40
CA LYS A 10 -3.30 -14.86 29.51
C LYS A 10 -3.81 -15.02 28.07
N GLY A 11 -3.46 -14.08 27.18
CA GLY A 11 -3.72 -14.21 25.74
C GLY A 11 -4.24 -12.96 25.04
N ARG A 12 -4.70 -11.93 25.76
CA ARG A 12 -5.16 -10.68 25.12
C ARG A 12 -4.04 -9.64 25.13
N LEU A 13 -3.50 -9.32 23.95
CA LEU A 13 -2.58 -8.19 23.77
C LEU A 13 -3.18 -6.91 24.39
N PRO A 14 -2.38 -6.04 25.01
CA PRO A 14 -2.85 -4.74 25.48
C PRO A 14 -3.54 -3.99 24.34
N LYS A 15 -4.69 -3.35 24.63
CA LYS A 15 -5.55 -2.73 23.60
C LYS A 15 -4.77 -1.77 22.68
N ALA A 16 -3.87 -0.97 23.25
CA ALA A 16 -3.01 -0.05 22.51
C ALA A 16 -2.03 -0.76 21.54
N VAL A 17 -1.51 -1.93 21.93
CA VAL A 17 -0.63 -2.74 21.08
C VAL A 17 -1.42 -3.38 19.94
N SER A 18 -2.65 -3.82 20.21
CA SER A 18 -3.54 -4.37 19.19
C SER A 18 -3.99 -3.32 18.17
N GLU A 19 -4.32 -2.10 18.60
CA GLU A 19 -4.70 -1.00 17.71
C GLU A 19 -3.52 -0.54 16.85
N LYS A 20 -2.31 -0.47 17.43
CA LYS A 20 -1.09 -0.16 16.67
C LYS A 20 -0.83 -1.20 15.58
N ARG A 21 -0.82 -2.50 15.92
CA ARG A 21 -0.63 -3.59 14.95
C ARG A 21 -1.70 -3.60 13.86
N ARG A 22 -2.96 -3.29 14.21
CA ARG A 22 -4.06 -3.15 13.24
C ARG A 22 -3.81 -2.01 12.25
N LYS A 23 -3.35 -0.86 12.73
CA LYS A 23 -2.99 0.30 11.88
C LYS A 23 -1.79 -0.01 10.99
N ASP A 24 -0.76 -0.64 11.53
CA ASP A 24 0.44 -1.03 10.79
C ASP A 24 0.10 -2.09 9.72
N GLY A 25 -0.75 -3.07 10.06
CA GLY A 25 -1.25 -4.06 9.11
C GLY A 25 -2.08 -3.45 7.98
N LYS A 26 -2.93 -2.45 8.28
CA LYS A 26 -3.68 -1.71 7.25
C LYS A 26 -2.73 -1.03 6.27
N ARG A 27 -1.66 -0.39 6.77
CA ARG A 27 -0.64 0.24 5.93
C ARG A 27 0.08 -0.78 5.05
N MET A 28 0.50 -1.91 5.62
CA MET A 28 1.19 -2.98 4.88
C MET A 28 0.29 -3.57 3.78
N PHE A 29 -1.00 -3.75 4.05
CA PHE A 29 -1.96 -4.25 3.07
C PHE A 29 -2.19 -3.27 1.91
N ILE A 30 -2.33 -1.99 2.23
CA ILE A 30 -2.43 -0.92 1.22
C ILE A 30 -1.19 -0.92 0.31
N ASN A 31 0.00 -1.16 0.89
CA ASN A 31 1.27 -1.28 0.17
C ASN A 31 1.49 -2.65 -0.50
N GLY A 32 0.43 -3.45 -0.70
CA GLY A 32 0.50 -4.65 -1.53
C GLY A 32 0.83 -5.97 -0.82
N LEU A 33 1.17 -5.98 0.48
CA LEU A 33 1.49 -7.22 1.18
C LEU A 33 0.26 -8.12 1.35
N SER A 34 0.46 -9.44 1.24
CA SER A 34 -0.61 -10.41 1.46
C SER A 34 -0.96 -10.53 2.95
N TYR A 35 -2.17 -11.02 3.26
CA TYR A 35 -2.56 -11.27 4.65
C TYR A 35 -1.62 -12.25 5.38
N ALA A 36 -1.00 -13.17 4.65
CA ALA A 36 -0.04 -14.13 5.20
C ALA A 36 1.28 -13.44 5.59
N ASP A 37 1.82 -12.57 4.71
CA ASP A 37 3.05 -11.83 4.99
C ASP A 37 2.86 -10.86 6.16
N ILE A 38 1.71 -10.19 6.22
CA ILE A 38 1.36 -9.28 7.32
C ILE A 38 1.25 -10.04 8.65
N ALA A 39 0.63 -11.23 8.63
CA ALA A 39 0.51 -12.08 9.80
C ALA A 39 1.87 -12.52 10.35
N GLU A 40 2.79 -12.90 9.45
CA GLU A 40 4.16 -13.25 9.78
C GLU A 40 4.93 -12.04 10.36
N ILE A 41 4.86 -10.88 9.70
CA ILE A 41 5.58 -9.65 10.11
C ILE A 41 5.07 -9.11 11.47
N LEU A 42 3.76 -9.17 11.70
CA LEU A 42 3.15 -8.62 12.93
C LEU A 42 3.07 -9.64 14.06
N ASP A 43 3.60 -10.85 13.87
CA ASP A 43 3.49 -11.99 14.79
C ASP A 43 2.05 -12.11 15.31
N THR A 44 1.13 -12.26 14.36
CA THR A 44 -0.31 -12.23 14.59
C THR A 44 -0.98 -13.28 13.70
N HIS A 45 -1.98 -14.00 14.21
CA HIS A 45 -2.65 -15.04 13.43
C HIS A 45 -3.31 -14.46 12.17
N ILE A 46 -3.21 -15.16 11.04
CA ILE A 46 -3.74 -14.71 9.74
C ILE A 46 -5.23 -14.33 9.79
N ASP A 47 -6.03 -15.08 10.54
CA ASP A 47 -7.46 -14.80 10.70
C ASP A 47 -7.73 -13.49 11.45
N THR A 48 -6.81 -13.08 12.33
CA THR A 48 -6.90 -11.78 13.01
C THR A 48 -6.69 -10.65 12.02
N VAL A 49 -5.71 -10.79 11.11
CA VAL A 49 -5.44 -9.82 10.04
C VAL A 49 -6.61 -9.74 9.06
N LYS A 50 -7.16 -10.89 8.63
CA LYS A 50 -8.36 -10.94 7.76
C LYS A 50 -9.59 -10.31 8.42
N ASN A 51 -9.75 -10.47 9.73
CA ASN A 51 -10.85 -9.85 10.45
C ASN A 51 -10.69 -8.33 10.53
N TRP A 52 -9.47 -7.84 10.79
CA TRP A 52 -9.16 -6.41 10.74
C TRP A 52 -9.39 -5.81 9.37
N SER A 53 -9.04 -6.53 8.30
CA SER A 53 -9.22 -6.04 6.94
C SER A 53 -10.67 -5.81 6.57
N LYS A 54 -11.56 -6.71 7.02
CA LYS A 54 -13.01 -6.57 6.88
C LYS A 54 -13.58 -5.45 7.74
N LEU A 55 -13.15 -5.34 9.00
CA LEU A 55 -13.69 -4.34 9.94
C LEU A 55 -13.35 -2.90 9.54
N ASP A 56 -12.21 -2.67 8.89
CA ASP A 56 -11.72 -1.33 8.52
C ASP A 56 -11.76 -1.06 7.00
N ASN A 57 -12.44 -1.91 6.23
CA ASN A 57 -12.52 -1.86 4.77
C ASN A 57 -11.15 -1.62 4.11
N TRP A 58 -10.17 -2.48 4.39
CA TRP A 58 -8.81 -2.30 3.86
C TRP A 58 -8.77 -2.33 2.33
N GLU A 59 -9.65 -3.08 1.68
CA GLU A 59 -9.76 -3.12 0.21
C GLU A 59 -10.17 -1.78 -0.38
N GLU A 60 -11.08 -1.06 0.27
CA GLU A 60 -11.52 0.26 -0.18
C GLU A 60 -10.43 1.32 0.10
N ALA A 61 -9.77 1.21 1.25
CA ALA A 61 -8.60 2.04 1.56
C ALA A 61 -7.44 1.79 0.60
N LYS A 62 -7.24 0.53 0.17
CA LYS A 62 -6.28 0.14 -0.86
C LYS A 62 -6.66 0.80 -2.18
N LYS A 63 -7.89 0.61 -2.69
CA LYS A 63 -8.39 1.29 -3.90
C LYS A 63 -8.15 2.80 -3.90
N MET A 64 -8.43 3.49 -2.80
CA MET A 64 -8.21 4.95 -2.70
C MET A 64 -6.73 5.36 -2.71
N HIS A 65 -5.82 4.48 -2.26
CA HIS A 65 -4.38 4.65 -2.34
C HIS A 65 -3.79 4.16 -3.68
N THR A 66 -4.51 3.28 -4.37
CA THR A 66 -4.16 2.70 -5.67
C THR A 66 -4.70 3.49 -6.85
N ILE A 67 -5.43 4.61 -6.63
CA ILE A 67 -5.58 5.66 -7.67
C ILE A 67 -4.20 6.27 -7.88
N SER A 68 -3.39 5.53 -8.63
CA SER A 68 -2.00 5.80 -8.88
C SER A 68 -1.91 6.90 -9.93
N ILE A 69 -0.77 7.59 -9.96
CA ILE A 69 -0.47 8.50 -11.06
C ILE A 69 -0.61 7.76 -12.39
N SER A 70 -0.28 6.47 -12.40
CA SER A 70 -0.44 5.57 -13.54
C SER A 70 -1.89 5.35 -13.97
N GLU A 71 -2.83 5.19 -13.04
CA GLU A 71 -4.27 5.09 -13.36
C GLU A 71 -4.85 6.41 -13.87
N MET A 72 -4.47 7.55 -13.27
CA MET A 72 -4.84 8.87 -13.79
C MET A 72 -4.25 9.10 -15.20
N ARG A 73 -3.00 8.71 -15.42
CA ARG A 73 -2.34 8.79 -16.74
C ARG A 73 -3.00 7.87 -17.75
N ALA A 74 -3.36 6.65 -17.36
CA ALA A 74 -4.09 5.71 -18.20
C ALA A 74 -5.46 6.28 -18.61
N GLU A 75 -6.20 6.90 -17.68
CA GLU A 75 -7.51 7.47 -17.97
C GLU A 75 -7.44 8.70 -18.89
N ILE A 76 -6.40 9.53 -18.74
CA ILE A 76 -6.10 10.64 -19.66
C ILE A 76 -5.80 10.09 -21.07
N LEU A 77 -4.96 9.06 -21.18
CA LEU A 77 -4.58 8.46 -22.47
C LEU A 77 -5.76 7.76 -23.15
N ASN A 78 -6.55 7.01 -22.39
CA ASN A 78 -7.77 6.33 -22.87
C ASN A 78 -8.78 7.35 -23.41
N THR A 79 -8.96 8.46 -22.71
CA THR A 79 -9.85 9.52 -23.20
C THR A 79 -9.31 10.16 -24.48
N LEU A 80 -8.01 10.42 -24.56
CA LEU A 80 -7.39 10.94 -25.79
C LEU A 80 -7.58 9.98 -26.97
N HIS A 81 -7.50 8.67 -26.71
CA HIS A 81 -7.75 7.63 -27.69
C HIS A 81 -9.20 7.61 -28.18
N SER A 82 -10.18 7.63 -27.27
CA SER A 82 -11.60 7.71 -27.63
C SER A 82 -11.91 8.96 -28.44
N LEU A 83 -11.36 10.12 -28.07
CA LEU A 83 -11.51 11.36 -28.84
C LEU A 83 -10.93 11.24 -30.26
N LYS A 84 -9.77 10.60 -30.41
CA LYS A 84 -9.12 10.38 -31.72
C LYS A 84 -9.94 9.46 -32.63
N ASN A 85 -10.67 8.50 -32.06
CA ASN A 85 -11.48 7.54 -32.79
C ASN A 85 -12.94 8.01 -33.01
N GLY A 86 -13.30 9.21 -32.56
CA GLY A 86 -14.66 9.74 -32.65
C GLY A 86 -15.64 9.12 -31.65
N GLU A 87 -15.13 8.40 -30.65
CA GLU A 87 -15.92 7.79 -29.59
C GLU A 87 -16.22 8.80 -28.46
N LYS A 88 -17.35 8.63 -27.79
CA LYS A 88 -17.71 9.48 -26.65
C LYS A 88 -16.90 9.07 -25.42
N PRO A 89 -16.00 9.92 -24.90
CA PRO A 89 -15.17 9.55 -23.77
C PRO A 89 -15.99 9.43 -22.48
N LYS A 90 -15.55 8.52 -21.59
CA LYS A 90 -16.16 8.32 -20.26
C LYS A 90 -16.07 9.56 -19.38
N VAL A 91 -15.04 10.39 -19.58
CA VAL A 91 -14.78 11.60 -18.82
C VAL A 91 -14.75 12.78 -19.79
N SER A 92 -15.38 13.90 -19.43
CA SER A 92 -15.40 15.09 -20.30
C SER A 92 -14.01 15.73 -20.42
N ALA A 93 -13.76 16.42 -21.54
CA ALA A 93 -12.51 17.15 -21.75
C ALA A 93 -12.25 18.23 -20.67
N ASP A 94 -13.30 18.82 -20.10
CA ASP A 94 -13.21 19.77 -18.98
C ASP A 94 -12.78 19.09 -17.67
N ALA A 95 -13.38 17.93 -17.36
CA ALA A 95 -13.00 17.14 -16.20
C ALA A 95 -11.54 16.65 -16.30
N ILE A 96 -11.09 16.31 -17.51
CA ILE A 96 -9.68 15.94 -17.75
C ILE A 96 -8.74 17.12 -17.56
N ARG A 97 -9.09 18.32 -18.06
CA ARG A 97 -8.27 19.51 -17.77
C ARG A 97 -8.15 19.75 -16.27
N LYS A 98 -9.21 19.56 -15.50
CA LYS A 98 -9.19 19.70 -14.05
C LYS A 98 -8.33 18.64 -13.36
N ILE A 99 -8.39 17.39 -13.81
CA ILE A 99 -7.53 16.30 -13.30
C ILE A 99 -6.07 16.55 -13.67
N VAL A 100 -5.78 16.96 -14.91
CA VAL A 100 -4.43 17.29 -15.40
C VAL A 100 -3.87 18.52 -14.67
N ALA A 101 -4.69 19.54 -14.44
CA ALA A 101 -4.28 20.73 -13.69
C ALA A 101 -4.00 20.39 -12.23
N ALA A 102 -4.89 19.65 -11.55
CA ALA A 102 -4.66 19.16 -10.19
C ALA A 102 -3.41 18.26 -10.11
N PHE A 103 -3.14 17.49 -11.17
CA PHE A 103 -1.93 16.70 -11.30
C PHE A 103 -0.66 17.54 -11.51
N GLN A 104 -0.73 18.58 -12.35
CA GLN A 104 0.38 19.51 -12.55
C GLN A 104 0.66 20.36 -11.31
N GLU A 105 -0.37 20.72 -10.54
CA GLU A 105 -0.33 21.45 -9.27
C GLU A 105 0.16 20.59 -8.09
N LEU A 106 0.20 19.26 -8.20
CA LEU A 106 0.99 18.44 -7.29
C LEU A 106 2.46 18.87 -7.44
N ASN A 107 2.93 19.68 -6.48
CA ASN A 107 4.30 20.18 -6.42
C ASN A 107 5.30 19.06 -6.74
N ASP A 108 6.35 19.33 -7.52
CA ASP A 108 7.24 18.30 -8.11
C ASP A 108 7.81 17.32 -7.06
N LYS A 109 7.93 17.75 -5.81
CA LYS A 109 8.28 16.88 -4.67
C LYS A 109 7.24 15.77 -4.40
N ARG A 110 5.94 16.05 -4.53
CA ARG A 110 4.85 15.06 -4.38
C ARG A 110 4.79 14.10 -5.56
N LYS A 111 5.03 14.60 -6.78
CA LYS A 111 5.18 13.74 -7.97
C LYS A 111 6.38 12.80 -7.81
N ASN A 112 7.52 13.32 -7.35
CA ASN A 112 8.71 12.50 -7.09
C ASN A 112 8.47 11.46 -5.98
N ALA A 113 7.75 11.81 -4.92
CA ALA A 113 7.36 10.85 -3.88
C ALA A 113 6.45 9.75 -4.43
N ALA A 114 5.47 10.10 -5.26
CA ALA A 114 4.55 9.15 -5.88
C ALA A 114 5.25 8.25 -6.92
N TYR A 115 6.12 8.79 -7.78
CA TYR A 115 6.94 8.00 -8.69
C TYR A 115 7.92 7.09 -7.96
N ALA A 116 8.48 7.52 -6.82
CA ALA A 116 9.32 6.67 -5.99
C ALA A 116 8.53 5.47 -5.46
N ILE A 117 7.29 5.68 -5.00
CA ILE A 117 6.40 4.59 -4.56
C ILE A 117 6.11 3.62 -5.71
N GLU A 118 5.67 4.11 -6.87
CA GLU A 118 5.36 3.24 -8.02
C GLU A 118 6.58 2.43 -8.50
N ASN A 119 7.76 3.05 -8.52
CA ASN A 119 9.00 2.35 -8.89
C ASN A 119 9.42 1.33 -7.82
N PHE A 120 9.16 1.60 -6.54
CA PHE A 120 9.39 0.63 -5.48
C PHE A 120 8.42 -0.55 -5.56
N ASP A 121 7.15 -0.32 -5.84
CA ASP A 121 6.17 -1.39 -6.02
C ASP A 121 6.58 -2.30 -7.20
N THR A 122 7.02 -1.69 -8.31
CA THR A 122 7.56 -2.44 -9.46
C THR A 122 8.79 -3.29 -9.08
N LEU A 123 9.67 -2.77 -8.21
CA LEU A 123 10.83 -3.51 -7.70
C LEU A 123 10.40 -4.67 -6.80
N LEU A 124 9.40 -4.48 -5.94
CA LEU A 124 8.87 -5.54 -5.07
C LEU A 124 8.21 -6.66 -5.89
N ASP A 125 7.45 -6.31 -6.93
CA ASP A 125 6.86 -7.27 -7.86
C ASP A 125 7.94 -8.11 -8.57
N ALA A 126 9.06 -7.49 -8.95
CA ALA A 126 10.21 -8.20 -9.51
C ALA A 126 10.85 -9.16 -8.50
N PHE A 127 10.94 -8.78 -7.21
CA PHE A 127 11.38 -9.69 -6.15
C PHE A 127 10.43 -10.88 -5.98
N ILE A 128 9.12 -10.66 -6.04
CA ILE A 128 8.10 -11.72 -5.95
C ILE A 128 8.23 -12.69 -7.14
N SER A 129 8.37 -12.17 -8.37
CA SER A 129 8.59 -13.00 -9.56
C SER A 129 9.85 -13.87 -9.39
N LYS A 130 10.97 -13.27 -8.98
CA LYS A 130 12.22 -14.01 -8.74
C LYS A 130 12.09 -15.04 -7.62
N ALA A 131 11.36 -14.74 -6.56
CA ALA A 131 11.11 -15.68 -5.48
C ALA A 131 10.25 -16.87 -5.95
N SER A 132 9.31 -16.63 -6.89
CA SER A 132 8.49 -17.69 -7.50
C SER A 132 9.27 -18.60 -8.44
N GLU A 133 10.30 -18.06 -9.08
CA GLU A 133 11.17 -18.78 -10.03
C GLU A 133 12.36 -19.49 -9.34
N ALA A 134 12.54 -19.27 -8.04
CA ALA A 134 13.65 -19.82 -7.28
C ALA A 134 13.63 -21.35 -7.29
N LYS A 135 14.80 -21.96 -7.51
CA LYS A 135 14.94 -23.42 -7.65
C LYS A 135 15.04 -24.14 -6.32
N SER A 136 15.29 -23.40 -5.24
CA SER A 136 15.41 -23.95 -3.90
C SER A 136 14.70 -23.10 -2.86
N GLN A 137 14.22 -23.73 -1.80
CA GLN A 137 13.57 -23.03 -0.69
C GLN A 137 14.50 -22.02 0.00
N ARG A 138 15.81 -22.32 0.06
CA ARG A 138 16.82 -21.42 0.62
C ARG A 138 16.96 -20.15 -0.21
N GLU A 139 17.02 -20.29 -1.54
CA GLU A 139 17.08 -19.16 -2.47
C GLU A 139 15.81 -18.32 -2.40
N ARG A 140 14.64 -18.96 -2.40
CA ARG A 140 13.36 -18.28 -2.23
C ARG A 140 13.31 -17.45 -0.94
N LEU A 141 13.71 -18.02 0.19
CA LEU A 141 13.73 -17.32 1.48
C LEU A 141 14.71 -16.15 1.47
N HIS A 142 15.88 -16.31 0.86
CA HIS A 142 16.85 -15.23 0.74
C HIS A 142 16.31 -14.03 -0.06
N ILE A 143 15.62 -14.31 -1.18
CA ILE A 143 14.99 -13.27 -2.00
C ILE A 143 13.89 -12.54 -1.21
N LEU A 144 13.07 -13.27 -0.45
CA LEU A 144 12.03 -12.68 0.39
C LEU A 144 12.60 -11.82 1.53
N ASP A 145 13.73 -12.22 2.12
CA ASP A 145 14.41 -11.41 3.14
C ASP A 145 14.98 -10.12 2.56
N MET A 146 15.59 -10.19 1.37
CA MET A 146 16.05 -8.98 0.66
C MET A 146 14.88 -8.06 0.30
N MET A 147 13.74 -8.61 -0.12
CA MET A 147 12.51 -7.86 -0.37
C MET A 147 12.03 -7.16 0.90
N LYS A 148 11.95 -7.87 2.03
CA LYS A 148 11.56 -7.30 3.34
C LYS A 148 12.46 -6.14 3.75
N TYR A 149 13.78 -6.31 3.63
CA TYR A 149 14.75 -5.25 3.93
C TYR A 149 14.57 -4.04 3.01
N THR A 150 14.47 -4.29 1.70
CA THR A 150 14.31 -3.23 0.69
C THR A 150 13.00 -2.46 0.89
N ALA A 151 11.90 -3.14 1.20
CA ALA A 151 10.61 -2.52 1.50
C ALA A 151 10.67 -1.59 2.73
N ASN A 152 11.40 -1.99 3.79
CA ASN A 152 11.59 -1.15 4.96
C ASN A 152 12.38 0.12 4.64
N VAL A 153 13.51 -0.02 3.94
CA VAL A 153 14.35 1.12 3.53
C VAL A 153 13.57 2.04 2.57
N ALA A 154 12.84 1.48 1.61
CA ALA A 154 11.99 2.24 0.69
C ALA A 154 10.93 3.05 1.46
N GLN A 155 10.30 2.46 2.47
CA GLN A 155 9.31 3.15 3.30
C GLN A 155 9.91 4.34 4.06
N GLU A 156 11.15 4.24 4.54
CA GLU A 156 11.86 5.36 5.17
C GLU A 156 12.11 6.51 4.18
N VAL A 157 12.54 6.17 2.96
CA VAL A 157 12.74 7.14 1.87
C VAL A 157 11.43 7.84 1.49
N VAL A 158 10.35 7.07 1.33
CA VAL A 158 9.02 7.61 1.01
C VAL A 158 8.52 8.54 2.11
N ASN A 159 8.67 8.16 3.38
CA ASN A 159 8.27 9.03 4.50
C ASN A 159 9.05 10.35 4.49
N LYS A 160 10.35 10.31 4.18
CA LYS A 160 11.18 11.51 4.08
C LYS A 160 10.72 12.41 2.92
N LEU A 161 10.53 11.83 1.73
CA LEU A 161 10.03 12.56 0.56
C LEU A 161 8.65 13.19 0.83
N TYR A 162 7.76 12.47 1.53
CA TYR A 162 6.45 12.98 1.90
C TYR A 162 6.54 14.17 2.85
N ILE A 163 7.37 14.09 3.90
CA ILE A 163 7.63 15.20 4.83
C ILE A 163 8.19 16.42 4.10
N ASP A 164 9.16 16.20 3.21
CA ASP A 164 9.79 17.27 2.43
C ASP A 164 8.85 17.90 1.39
N SER A 165 7.78 17.19 1.00
CA SER A 165 6.75 17.64 0.06
C SER A 165 5.62 18.46 0.71
N ILE A 166 5.56 18.50 2.04
CA ILE A 166 4.60 19.30 2.82
C ILE A 166 5.22 20.64 3.25
N LYS A 167 6.55 20.77 3.19
CA LYS A 167 7.31 22.02 3.38
C LYS A 167 7.53 22.77 2.07
#